data_AF-A0A354FK95-F1
#
_entry.id   AF-A0A354FK95-F1
#
_cell.length_a   1.000
_cell.length_b   1.000
_cell.length_c   1.000
_cell.angle_alpha   90.00
_cell.angle_beta   90.00
_cell.angle_gamma   90.00
#
_symmetry.space_group_name_H-M   'P 1'
#
loop_
_entity.id
_entity.type
_entity.pdbx_description
1 polymer ?
#
loop_
_entity_poly.entity_id
_entity_poly.type
_entity_poly.pdbx_seq_one_letter_code
_entity_poly.pdbx_strand_id
1 'polypeptide(L)'
;GHLYGLPIAVKDYNDVGGVLTTYGSPIYAENVPDKSDTTIAHLEKNGAIPIAKSNVPEWAGGHTFNPIFGTTLNPWNLKLSVGGSSGGSAAALASGMVWLATGNDLGGSLR
;
A
#
# COMPACT_ATOMS: atom_id res chain seq x y z
N GLY A 1 -9.89 5.11 -19.47
CA GLY A 1 -9.69 6.37 -18.74
C GLY A 1 -8.24 6.80 -18.84
N HIS A 2 -7.83 7.82 -18.08
CA HIS A 2 -6.49 8.42 -18.17
C HIS A 2 -5.32 7.48 -17.85
N LEU A 3 -5.59 6.35 -17.18
CA LEU A 3 -4.56 5.40 -16.75
C LEU A 3 -4.42 4.19 -17.69
N TYR A 4 -5.27 4.05 -18.71
CA TYR A 4 -5.10 3.08 -19.82
C TYR A 4 -4.67 1.64 -19.42
N GLY A 5 -5.15 1.11 -18.31
CA GLY A 5 -4.82 -0.25 -17.83
C GLY A 5 -3.55 -0.32 -16.98
N LEU A 6 -3.04 0.80 -16.47
CA LEU A 6 -1.81 0.86 -15.67
C LEU A 6 -1.93 0.01 -14.39
N PRO A 7 -1.04 -0.98 -14.19
CA PRO A 7 -0.98 -1.72 -12.93
C PRO A 7 -0.49 -0.85 -11.78
N ILE A 8 -1.16 -0.94 -10.63
CA ILE A 8 -0.81 -0.16 -9.43
C ILE A 8 -0.69 -1.05 -8.18
N ALA A 9 0.19 -0.65 -7.26
CA ALA A 9 0.15 -1.14 -5.88
C ALA A 9 -0.70 -0.20 -5.02
N VAL A 10 -1.53 -0.75 -4.14
CA VAL A 10 -2.42 0.00 -3.27
C VAL A 10 -1.95 -0.11 -1.82
N LYS A 11 -1.69 1.00 -1.13
CA LYS A 11 -1.34 0.98 0.29
C LYS A 11 -2.43 0.27 1.10
N ASP A 12 -2.06 -0.63 2.01
CA ASP A 12 -3.02 -1.47 2.72
C ASP A 12 -3.92 -0.74 3.75
N TYR A 13 -3.89 0.60 3.76
CA TYR A 13 -4.93 1.43 4.38
C TYR A 13 -6.06 1.82 3.44
N ASN A 14 -5.95 1.48 2.17
CA ASN A 14 -6.96 1.75 1.17
C ASN A 14 -7.67 0.44 0.82
N ASP A 15 -9.00 0.50 0.85
CA ASP A 15 -9.85 -0.64 0.55
C ASP A 15 -9.90 -0.86 -0.96
N VAL A 16 -9.76 -2.13 -1.35
CA VAL A 16 -9.99 -2.60 -2.71
C VAL A 16 -11.08 -3.66 -2.62
N GLY A 17 -12.19 -3.46 -3.33
CA GLY A 17 -13.37 -4.33 -3.21
C GLY A 17 -13.03 -5.78 -3.55
N GLY A 18 -13.41 -6.71 -2.67
CA GLY A 18 -13.15 -8.14 -2.83
C GLY A 18 -11.70 -8.58 -2.60
N VAL A 19 -10.84 -7.68 -2.10
CA VAL A 19 -9.42 -7.96 -1.84
C VAL A 19 -9.10 -7.70 -0.38
N LEU A 20 -8.32 -8.59 0.24
CA LEU A 20 -7.89 -8.46 1.63
C LEU A 20 -7.28 -7.07 1.93
N THR A 21 -7.76 -6.45 3.00
CA THR A 21 -7.25 -5.17 3.50
C THR A 21 -7.08 -5.24 5.00
N THR A 22 -5.84 -5.33 5.47
CA THR A 22 -5.55 -5.66 6.87
C THR A 22 -5.23 -4.45 7.72
N TYR A 23 -4.93 -3.30 7.10
CA TYR A 23 -4.39 -2.12 7.78
C TYR A 23 -3.14 -2.43 8.64
N GLY A 24 -2.42 -3.51 8.31
CA GLY A 24 -1.34 -4.04 9.14
C GLY A 24 -1.76 -4.47 10.55
N SER A 25 -3.05 -4.64 10.83
CA SER A 25 -3.57 -4.92 12.18
C SER A 25 -4.18 -6.31 12.27
N PRO A 26 -3.80 -7.13 13.27
CA PRO A 26 -4.36 -8.47 13.48
C PRO A 26 -5.90 -8.50 13.58
N ILE A 27 -6.54 -7.42 14.02
CA ILE A 27 -8.01 -7.36 14.14
C ILE A 27 -8.71 -7.33 12.77
N TYR A 28 -7.98 -7.00 11.71
CA TYR A 28 -8.44 -6.97 10.32
C TYR A 28 -7.71 -8.00 9.45
N ALA A 29 -7.06 -9.01 10.04
CA ALA A 29 -6.27 -10.00 9.30
C ALA A 29 -7.07 -10.76 8.22
N GLU A 30 -8.40 -10.81 8.35
CA GLU A 30 -9.32 -11.47 7.41
C GLU A 30 -10.33 -10.48 6.79
N ASN A 31 -10.10 -9.16 6.92
CA ASN A 31 -11.03 -8.16 6.42
C ASN A 31 -10.98 -8.05 4.89
N VAL A 32 -12.08 -8.41 4.24
CA VAL A 32 -12.27 -8.27 2.79
C VAL A 32 -13.42 -7.28 2.56
N PRO A 33 -13.14 -5.99 2.29
CA PRO A 33 -14.19 -5.00 2.05
C PRO A 33 -14.98 -5.31 0.77
N ASP A 34 -16.29 -5.08 0.80
CA ASP A 34 -17.16 -5.30 -0.36
C ASP A 34 -16.91 -4.32 -1.52
N LYS A 35 -16.32 -3.15 -1.22
CA LYS A 35 -16.14 -2.05 -2.17
C LYS A 35 -14.80 -1.40 -1.98
N SER A 36 -14.22 -0.92 -3.08
CA SER A 36 -13.07 -0.03 -3.05
C SER A 36 -13.43 1.29 -2.37
N ASP A 37 -12.47 1.89 -1.67
CA ASP A 37 -12.65 3.25 -1.16
C ASP A 37 -12.76 4.28 -2.30
N THR A 38 -13.09 5.53 -1.97
CA THR A 38 -13.32 6.57 -2.97
C THR A 38 -12.10 6.89 -3.83
N THR A 39 -10.88 6.77 -3.28
CA THR A 39 -9.63 7.02 -4.02
C THR A 39 -9.39 5.90 -5.02
N ILE A 40 -9.50 4.66 -4.56
CA ILE A 40 -9.28 3.49 -5.41
C ILE A 40 -10.38 3.37 -6.47
N ALA A 41 -11.64 3.54 -6.11
CA ALA A 41 -12.75 3.54 -7.07
C ALA A 41 -12.57 4.61 -8.16
N HIS A 42 -12.01 5.78 -7.81
CA HIS A 42 -11.69 6.81 -8.80
C HIS A 42 -10.56 6.39 -9.76
N LEU A 43 -9.51 5.76 -9.24
CA LEU A 43 -8.40 5.25 -10.05
C LEU A 43 -8.86 4.12 -10.98
N GLU A 44 -9.62 3.15 -10.46
CA GLU A 44 -10.20 2.05 -11.22
C GLU A 44 -11.13 2.56 -12.33
N LYS A 45 -12.01 3.53 -12.04
CA LYS A 45 -12.85 4.20 -13.05
C LYS A 45 -12.02 4.86 -14.17
N ASN A 46 -10.81 5.31 -13.85
CA ASN A 46 -9.88 5.87 -14.81
C ASN A 46 -8.97 4.84 -15.50
N GLY A 47 -9.14 3.54 -15.21
CA GLY A 47 -8.45 2.43 -15.84
C GLY A 47 -7.18 1.99 -15.11
N ALA A 48 -6.98 2.34 -13.84
CA ALA A 48 -5.97 1.66 -13.01
C ALA A 48 -6.37 0.20 -12.77
N ILE A 49 -5.38 -0.67 -12.63
CA ILE A 49 -5.58 -2.07 -12.25
C ILE A 49 -4.83 -2.32 -10.94
N PRO A 50 -5.51 -2.37 -9.78
CA PRO A 50 -4.88 -2.81 -8.54
C PRO A 50 -4.38 -4.25 -8.67
N ILE A 51 -3.07 -4.46 -8.53
CA ILE A 51 -2.46 -5.80 -8.63
C ILE A 51 -1.80 -6.27 -7.32
N ALA A 52 -1.66 -5.38 -6.33
CA ALA A 52 -1.03 -5.69 -5.06
C ALA A 52 -1.52 -4.76 -3.95
N LYS A 53 -1.46 -5.25 -2.71
CA LYS A 53 -1.55 -4.44 -1.49
C LYS A 53 -0.14 -4.22 -0.94
N SER A 54 0.23 -2.98 -0.63
CA SER A 54 1.57 -2.65 -0.11
C SER A 54 1.55 -2.61 1.41
N ASN A 55 2.62 -3.15 2.02
CA ASN A 55 2.73 -3.28 3.46
C ASN A 55 2.71 -1.92 4.18
N VAL A 56 2.16 -1.90 5.40
CA VAL A 56 1.96 -0.71 6.25
C VAL A 56 2.33 -1.03 7.70
N PRO A 57 2.73 -0.06 8.54
CA PRO A 57 2.68 -0.26 9.99
C PRO A 57 1.24 -0.43 10.48
N GLU A 58 1.07 -0.98 11.67
CA GLU A 58 -0.23 -0.94 12.34
C GLU A 58 -0.49 0.51 12.85
N TRP A 59 -1.66 1.10 12.55
CA TRP A 59 -2.06 2.43 13.06
C TRP A 59 -1.12 3.61 12.74
N ALA A 60 -0.47 3.56 11.58
CA ALA A 60 0.62 4.44 11.14
C ALA A 60 1.90 4.30 11.98
N GLY A 61 3.01 4.82 11.46
CA GLY A 61 4.32 4.69 12.09
C GLY A 61 5.43 5.13 11.16
N GLY A 62 6.56 5.54 11.73
CA GLY A 62 7.74 5.99 10.97
C GLY A 62 8.52 4.86 10.29
N HIS A 63 8.20 3.60 10.60
CA HIS A 63 8.81 2.40 10.03
C HIS A 63 7.72 1.43 9.60
N THR A 64 7.89 0.75 8.47
CA THR A 64 6.88 -0.16 7.90
C THR A 64 7.13 -1.60 8.33
N PHE A 65 6.49 -2.00 9.42
CA PHE A 65 6.44 -3.37 9.90
C PHE A 65 5.10 -3.64 10.60
N ASN A 66 4.61 -4.87 10.56
CA ASN A 66 3.46 -5.28 11.36
C ASN A 66 3.48 -6.78 11.69
N PRO A 67 2.60 -7.26 12.60
CA PRO A 67 2.56 -8.68 12.98
C PRO A 67 2.07 -9.65 11.90
N ILE A 68 1.35 -9.17 10.87
CA ILE A 68 0.76 -10.02 9.82
C ILE A 68 1.80 -10.37 8.74
N PHE A 69 2.54 -9.37 8.25
CA PHE A 69 3.44 -9.48 7.11
C PHE A 69 4.92 -9.25 7.46
N GLY A 70 5.22 -8.85 8.70
CA GLY A 70 6.57 -8.54 9.14
C GLY A 70 7.09 -7.20 8.58
N THR A 71 8.41 -7.08 8.54
CA THR A 71 9.12 -5.83 8.21
C THR A 71 9.36 -5.69 6.71
N THR A 72 9.06 -4.52 6.16
CA THR A 72 9.48 -4.14 4.80
C THR A 72 10.92 -3.64 4.83
N LEU A 73 11.76 -4.18 3.94
CA LEU A 73 13.17 -3.81 3.84
C LEU A 73 13.40 -2.75 2.77
N ASN A 74 14.40 -1.89 2.98
CA ASN A 74 14.78 -0.87 2.00
C ASN A 74 15.53 -1.51 0.81
N PRO A 75 15.05 -1.36 -0.44
CA PRO A 75 15.63 -2.04 -1.60
C PRO A 75 17.05 -1.57 -1.95
N TRP A 76 17.48 -0.39 -1.50
CA TRP A 76 18.84 0.10 -1.71
C TRP A 76 19.83 -0.44 -0.68
N ASN A 77 19.35 -0.78 0.52
CA ASN A 77 20.16 -1.39 1.58
C ASN A 77 19.25 -2.10 2.59
N LEU A 78 19.25 -3.43 2.55
CA LEU A 78 18.38 -4.27 3.38
C LEU A 78 18.63 -4.14 4.91
N LYS A 79 19.72 -3.50 5.33
CA LYS A 79 20.00 -3.19 6.75
C LYS A 79 19.35 -1.89 7.23
N LEU A 80 18.76 -1.11 6.34
CA LEU A 80 18.14 0.18 6.65
C LEU A 80 16.62 0.08 6.59
N SER A 81 15.98 0.96 7.34
CA SER A 81 14.53 1.18 7.27
C SER A 81 14.12 1.70 5.89
N VAL A 82 12.95 1.27 5.43
CA VAL A 82 12.25 1.84 4.25
C VAL A 82 11.47 3.13 4.59
N GLY A 83 11.36 3.47 5.87
CA GLY A 83 10.52 4.56 6.36
C GLY A 83 9.07 4.11 6.54
N GLY A 84 8.17 5.07 6.68
CA GLY A 84 6.76 4.77 6.92
C GLY A 84 5.91 6.03 7.07
N SER A 85 4.59 5.91 7.00
CA SER A 85 3.85 4.62 6.98
C SER A 85 3.66 4.01 5.58
N SER A 86 4.02 4.71 4.49
CA SER A 86 3.85 4.21 3.12
C SER A 86 5.09 3.45 2.60
N GLY A 87 5.88 2.83 3.49
CA GLY A 87 7.16 2.24 3.12
C GLY A 87 7.02 1.04 2.17
N GLY A 88 5.94 0.26 2.25
CA GLY A 88 5.65 -0.78 1.27
C GLY A 88 5.50 -0.22 -0.14
N SER A 89 4.77 0.89 -0.29
CA SER A 89 4.61 1.58 -1.59
C SER A 89 5.94 2.14 -2.09
N ALA A 90 6.72 2.76 -1.20
CA ALA A 90 8.04 3.29 -1.56
C ALA A 90 9.01 2.19 -2.00
N ALA A 91 9.06 1.06 -1.27
CA ALA A 91 9.87 -0.09 -1.67
C ALA A 91 9.44 -0.66 -3.02
N ALA A 92 8.14 -0.82 -3.27
CA ALA A 92 7.63 -1.37 -4.52
C ALA A 92 8.02 -0.50 -5.73
N LEU A 93 7.96 0.84 -5.59
CA LEU A 93 8.42 1.78 -6.61
C LEU A 93 9.95 1.71 -6.79
N ALA A 94 10.71 1.82 -5.69
CA ALA A 94 12.16 1.89 -5.73
C ALA A 94 12.82 0.60 -6.24
N SER A 95 12.18 -0.56 -6.04
CA SER A 95 12.63 -1.86 -6.57
C SER A 95 12.12 -2.17 -7.98
N GLY A 96 11.28 -1.32 -8.57
CA GLY A 96 10.73 -1.52 -9.92
C GLY A 96 9.63 -2.58 -10.01
N MET A 97 8.96 -2.94 -8.90
CA MET A 97 7.84 -3.88 -8.92
C MET A 97 6.59 -3.30 -9.59
N VAL A 98 6.38 -1.99 -9.45
CA VAL A 98 5.26 -1.24 -10.06
C VAL A 98 5.72 0.14 -10.50
N TRP A 99 4.99 0.72 -11.45
CA TRP A 99 5.24 2.09 -11.95
C TRP A 99 4.48 3.17 -11.17
N LEU A 100 3.43 2.78 -10.45
CA LEU A 100 2.61 3.67 -9.64
C LEU A 100 2.13 2.91 -8.39
N ALA A 101 2.18 3.60 -7.25
CA ALA A 101 1.68 3.09 -5.99
C ALA A 101 0.93 4.20 -5.24
N THR A 102 -0.15 3.84 -4.55
CA THR A 102 -0.84 4.78 -3.68
C THR A 102 -0.15 4.87 -2.31
N GLY A 103 -0.40 5.96 -1.61
CA GLY A 103 -0.02 6.13 -0.22
C GLY A 103 -0.81 7.27 0.41
N ASN A 104 -0.57 7.53 1.69
CA ASN A 104 -1.25 8.59 2.42
C ASN A 104 -0.29 9.22 3.44
N ASP A 105 -0.51 10.50 3.69
CA ASP A 105 0.38 11.35 4.48
C ASP A 105 -0.41 12.13 5.53
N LEU A 106 -0.13 11.87 6.82
CA LEU A 106 -0.64 12.66 7.93
C LEU A 106 0.45 13.58 8.52
N GLY A 107 1.71 13.12 8.54
CA GLY A 107 2.82 13.80 9.21
C GLY A 107 4.20 13.48 8.63
N GLY A 108 4.26 13.03 7.38
CA GLY A 108 5.50 12.65 6.67
C GLY A 108 5.45 11.26 6.07
N SER A 109 4.28 10.62 6.07
CA SER A 109 4.17 9.19 5.75
C SER A 109 4.35 8.83 4.28
N LEU A 110 4.37 9.82 3.38
CA LEU A 110 4.53 9.62 1.94
C LEU A 110 5.82 10.23 1.37
N ARG A 111 6.34 11.28 2.01
CA ARG A 111 7.48 12.08 1.54
C ARG A 111 8.83 11.43 1.80
#